data_AF-A0A804JFB8-F1
#
_entry.id   AF-A0A804JFB8-F1
#
_cell.length_a   1.000
_cell.length_b   1.000
_cell.length_c   1.000
_cell.angle_alpha   90.00
_cell.angle_beta   90.00
_cell.angle_gamma   90.00
#
_symmetry.space_group_name_H-M   'P 1'
#
loop_
_entity.id
_entity.type
_entity.pdbx_description
1 polymer ?
#
loop_
_entity_poly.entity_id
_entity_poly.type
_entity_poly.pdbx_seq_one_letter_code
_entity_poly.pdbx_strand_id
1 'polypeptide(L)'
;MNGLVNGTFQVRHAAALSEVDDFCKTLGGKTPIHSIFIANNGMAAVKFMRSIGTWAYETFGTEKAILLGAMATPEDLKINAEHIRIADQFVEVPGGTNNTNGRSRRVGVACP
;
A
#
# COMPACT_ATOMS: atom_id res chain seq x y z
N MET A 1 -6.11 4.54 -27.52
CA MET A 1 -6.62 5.76 -26.86
C MET A 1 -6.35 5.65 -25.36
N ASN A 2 -5.26 6.29 -24.96
CA ASN A 2 -4.91 6.89 -23.67
C ASN A 2 -5.65 6.41 -22.41
N GLY A 3 -4.93 5.63 -21.60
CA GLY A 3 -5.09 5.58 -20.15
C GLY A 3 -3.69 5.58 -19.54
N LEU A 4 -3.21 6.76 -19.14
CA LEU A 4 -1.95 6.95 -18.43
C LEU A 4 -2.00 6.17 -17.10
N VAL A 5 -1.48 4.93 -17.08
CA VAL A 5 -1.12 4.24 -15.83
C VAL A 5 0.21 4.83 -15.37
N ASN A 6 0.17 6.06 -14.89
CA ASN A 6 1.33 6.76 -14.35
C ASN A 6 1.39 6.51 -12.84
N GLY A 7 1.92 5.34 -12.49
CA GLY A 7 2.36 5.00 -11.16
C GLY A 7 3.39 3.90 -11.35
N THR A 8 4.66 4.20 -11.12
CA THR A 8 5.74 3.22 -11.20
C THR A 8 5.35 2.00 -10.37
N PHE A 9 4.93 0.92 -11.01
CA PHE A 9 4.87 -0.39 -10.36
C PHE A 9 6.33 -0.71 -10.08
N GLN A 10 6.82 -0.38 -8.87
CA GLN A 10 8.18 -0.71 -8.46
C GLN A 10 8.29 -2.22 -8.54
N VAL A 11 8.93 -2.68 -9.63
CA VAL A 11 9.13 -4.10 -9.91
C VAL A 11 9.89 -4.63 -8.72
N ARG A 12 9.23 -5.52 -7.97
CA ARG A 12 9.78 -6.13 -6.76
C ARG A 12 11.18 -6.66 -7.09
N HIS A 13 12.16 -6.38 -6.25
CA HIS A 13 13.38 -7.18 -6.29
C HIS A 13 12.96 -8.60 -5.92
N ALA A 14 13.05 -9.54 -6.86
CA ALA A 14 12.61 -10.93 -6.67
C ALA A 14 13.22 -11.58 -5.42
N ALA A 15 14.40 -11.11 -4.99
CA ALA A 15 15.06 -11.50 -3.75
C ALA A 15 14.21 -11.22 -2.50
N ALA A 16 13.61 -10.04 -2.37
CA ALA A 16 12.83 -9.66 -1.18
C ALA A 16 11.54 -10.50 -1.03
N LEU A 17 10.98 -11.01 -2.13
CA LEU A 17 9.83 -11.92 -2.07
C LEU A 17 10.19 -13.26 -1.46
N SER A 18 11.33 -13.83 -1.86
CA SER A 18 11.80 -15.10 -1.32
C SER A 18 12.11 -14.99 0.18
N GLU A 19 12.69 -13.86 0.61
CA GLU A 19 13.00 -13.63 2.02
C GLU A 19 11.74 -13.54 2.89
N VAL A 20 10.69 -12.85 2.42
CA VAL A 20 9.40 -12.78 3.13
C VAL A 20 8.72 -14.15 3.20
N ASP A 21 8.82 -14.97 2.14
CA ASP A 21 8.28 -16.33 2.12
C ASP A 21 8.99 -17.24 3.13
N ASP A 22 10.31 -17.18 3.17
CA ASP A 22 11.11 -18.00 4.07
C ASP A 22 10.96 -17.53 5.52
N PHE A 23 10.85 -16.23 5.74
CA PHE A 23 10.47 -15.66 7.04
C PHE A 23 9.09 -16.15 7.51
N CYS A 24 8.10 -16.19 6.61
CA CYS A 24 6.78 -16.71 6.93
C CYS A 24 6.84 -18.20 7.33
N LYS A 25 7.57 -19.01 6.56
CA LYS A 25 7.73 -20.46 6.85
C LYS A 25 8.46 -20.73 8.17
N THR A 26 9.53 -19.99 8.44
CA THR A 26 10.32 -20.15 9.69
C THR A 26 9.50 -19.80 10.94
N LEU A 27 8.58 -18.84 10.85
CA LEU A 27 7.63 -18.52 11.91
C LEU A 27 6.42 -19.47 11.99
N GLY A 28 6.33 -20.48 11.11
CA GLY A 28 5.21 -21.42 11.05
C GLY A 28 3.95 -20.84 10.39
N GLY A 29 4.08 -19.71 9.69
CA GLY A 29 3.02 -19.11 8.90
C GLY A 29 2.74 -19.90 7.62
N LYS A 30 1.51 -19.80 7.12
CA LYS A 30 1.06 -20.48 5.88
C LYS A 30 0.85 -19.54 4.71
N THR A 31 0.66 -18.25 4.98
CA THR A 31 0.31 -17.24 3.99
C THR A 31 1.22 -16.02 4.16
N PRO A 32 2.27 -15.88 3.34
CA PRO A 32 3.13 -14.71 3.37
C PRO A 32 2.37 -13.48 2.88
N ILE A 33 2.57 -12.35 3.56
CA ILE A 33 1.95 -11.06 3.21
C ILE A 33 3.00 -10.22 2.50
N HIS A 34 2.80 -9.96 1.21
CA HIS A 34 3.72 -9.15 0.41
C HIS A 34 3.23 -7.72 0.19
N SER A 35 1.95 -7.46 0.44
CA SER A 35 1.32 -6.17 0.17
C SER A 35 0.19 -5.91 1.16
N ILE A 36 0.13 -4.69 1.66
CA ILE A 36 -0.88 -4.22 2.60
C ILE A 36 -1.54 -2.98 2.00
N PHE A 37 -2.86 -3.00 1.91
CA PHE A 37 -3.64 -1.85 1.45
C PHE A 37 -4.27 -1.12 2.64
N ILE A 38 -3.93 0.15 2.79
CA ILE A 38 -4.30 1.00 3.93
C ILE A 38 -5.55 1.78 3.56
N ALA A 39 -6.66 1.39 4.20
CA ALA A 39 -7.95 2.04 4.04
C ALA A 39 -8.16 3.22 5.01
N ASN A 40 -7.08 3.88 5.40
CA ASN A 40 -7.08 5.00 6.34
C ASN A 40 -6.30 6.17 5.73
N ASN A 41 -6.60 7.39 6.15
CA ASN A 41 -5.98 8.61 5.64
C ASN A 41 -5.21 9.33 6.76
N GLY A 42 -4.41 10.33 6.38
CA GLY A 42 -3.74 11.23 7.31
C GLY A 42 -2.72 10.54 8.23
N MET A 43 -2.57 11.07 9.45
CA MET A 43 -1.48 10.70 10.37
C MET A 43 -1.48 9.22 10.80
N ALA A 44 -2.65 8.58 10.83
CA ALA A 44 -2.75 7.16 11.19
C ALA A 44 -2.13 6.26 10.11
N ALA A 45 -2.41 6.54 8.84
CA ALA A 45 -1.80 5.85 7.72
C ALA A 45 -0.28 6.06 7.68
N VAL A 46 0.16 7.31 7.87
CA VAL A 46 1.58 7.67 7.94
C VAL A 46 2.32 6.89 9.02
N LYS A 47 1.79 6.85 10.25
CA LYS A 47 2.41 6.13 11.36
C LYS A 47 2.50 4.63 11.09
N PHE A 48 1.45 4.05 10.52
CA PHE A 48 1.46 2.65 10.13
C PHE A 48 2.53 2.37 9.09
N MET A 49 2.59 3.16 8.01
CA MET A 49 3.58 2.97 6.95
C MET A 49 5.01 3.09 7.45
N ARG A 50 5.30 4.10 8.29
CA ARG A 50 6.62 4.27 8.91
C ARG A 50 6.97 3.09 9.81
N SER A 51 6.02 2.62 10.63
CA SER A 51 6.24 1.48 11.50
C SER A 51 6.55 0.20 10.73
N ILE A 52 5.83 -0.06 9.64
CA ILE A 52 6.10 -1.23 8.79
C ILE A 52 7.43 -1.07 8.05
N GLY A 53 7.76 0.12 7.54
CA GLY A 53 9.03 0.39 6.89
C GLY A 53 10.22 0.15 7.81
N THR A 54 10.17 0.65 9.05
CA THR A 54 11.21 0.40 10.06
C THR A 54 11.34 -1.08 10.37
N TRP A 55 10.24 -1.78 10.61
CA TRP A 55 10.26 -3.23 10.87
C TRP A 55 10.81 -4.03 9.68
N ALA A 56 10.43 -3.66 8.45
CA ALA A 56 10.90 -4.30 7.23
C ALA A 56 12.41 -4.09 7.04
N TYR A 57 12.92 -2.91 7.36
CA TYR A 57 14.36 -2.63 7.33
C TYR A 57 15.13 -3.44 8.38
N GLU A 58 14.62 -3.54 9.60
CA GLU A 58 15.26 -4.33 10.66
C GLU A 58 15.25 -5.83 10.37
N THR A 59 14.20 -6.34 9.70
CA THR A 59 14.01 -7.77 9.44
C THR A 59 14.68 -8.22 8.14
N PHE A 60 14.57 -7.43 7.07
CA PHE A 60 14.98 -7.80 5.71
C PHE A 60 16.07 -6.88 5.14
N GLY A 61 16.53 -5.87 5.88
CA GLY A 61 17.50 -4.89 5.39
C GLY A 61 16.94 -3.91 4.36
N THR A 62 15.62 -3.92 4.11
CA THR A 62 14.96 -3.03 3.15
C THR A 62 13.59 -2.57 3.64
N GLU A 63 13.36 -1.25 3.62
CA GLU A 63 12.06 -0.66 3.96
C GLU A 63 10.95 -1.04 2.97
N LYS A 64 11.34 -1.54 1.79
CA LYS A 64 10.44 -1.91 0.68
C LYS A 64 10.20 -3.41 0.57
N ALA A 65 10.43 -4.17 1.64
CA ALA A 65 10.12 -5.61 1.67
C ALA A 65 8.62 -5.87 1.51
N ILE A 66 7.78 -4.99 2.08
CA ILE A 66 6.32 -5.06 2.05
C ILE A 66 5.78 -3.88 1.25
N LEU A 67 4.92 -4.15 0.27
CA LEU A 67 4.30 -3.10 -0.54
C LEU A 67 3.17 -2.42 0.23
N LEU A 68 3.28 -1.10 0.41
CA LEU A 68 2.30 -0.31 1.13
C LEU A 68 1.45 0.50 0.15
N GLY A 69 0.20 0.10 0.00
CA GLY A 69 -0.79 0.80 -0.81
C GLY A 69 -1.67 1.71 0.05
N ALA A 70 -2.04 2.88 -0.44
CA ALA A 70 -3.00 3.77 0.22
C ALA A 70 -4.15 4.18 -0.72
N MET A 71 -5.29 4.55 -0.15
CA MET A 71 -6.32 5.25 -0.91
C MET A 71 -5.98 6.75 -0.99
N ALA A 72 -6.18 7.32 -2.17
CA ALA A 72 -5.95 8.73 -2.43
C ALA A 72 -7.24 9.38 -2.93
N THR A 73 -7.73 10.40 -2.23
CA THR A 73 -8.77 11.28 -2.76
C THR A 73 -8.15 12.32 -3.69
N PRO A 74 -8.90 12.91 -4.64
CA PRO A 74 -8.43 14.03 -5.45
C PRO A 74 -7.95 15.20 -4.59
N GLU A 75 -8.57 15.41 -3.42
CA GLU A 75 -8.17 16.41 -2.44
C GLU A 75 -6.78 16.11 -1.86
N ASP A 76 -6.52 14.86 -1.47
CA ASP A 76 -5.22 14.42 -0.95
C ASP A 76 -4.11 14.54 -2.01
N LEU A 77 -4.42 14.21 -3.27
CA LEU A 77 -3.48 14.36 -4.39
C LEU A 77 -3.17 15.83 -4.68
N LYS A 78 -4.18 16.70 -4.62
CA LYS A 78 -4.03 18.13 -4.88
C LYS A 78 -3.15 18.83 -3.85
N ILE A 79 -3.22 18.42 -2.59
CA ILE A 79 -2.38 18.97 -1.50
C ILE A 79 -1.06 18.22 -1.31
N ASN A 80 -0.80 17.18 -2.11
CA ASN A 80 0.35 16.29 -1.96
C ASN A 80 0.49 15.77 -0.51
N ALA A 81 -0.61 15.19 -0.01
CA ALA A 81 -0.72 14.76 1.37
C ALA A 81 0.39 13.77 1.77
N GLU A 82 0.81 13.81 3.05
CA GLU A 82 1.97 13.05 3.53
C GLU A 82 1.81 11.54 3.33
N HIS A 83 0.60 10.98 3.54
CA HIS A 83 0.34 9.56 3.34
C HIS A 83 0.53 9.13 1.88
N ILE A 84 0.18 9.98 0.91
CA ILE A 84 0.39 9.69 -0.51
C ILE A 84 1.88 9.68 -0.85
N ARG A 85 2.67 10.58 -0.25
CA ARG A 85 4.11 10.68 -0.50
C ARG A 85 4.90 9.48 0.01
N ILE A 86 4.41 8.85 1.07
CA ILE A 86 5.07 7.72 1.73
C ILE A 86 4.60 6.38 1.11
N ALA A 87 3.38 6.32 0.57
CA ALA A 87 2.86 5.12 -0.04
C ALA A 87 3.63 4.74 -1.32
N ASP A 88 3.95 3.45 -1.47
CA ASP A 88 4.56 2.93 -2.69
C ASP A 88 3.56 2.90 -3.86
N GLN A 89 2.28 2.66 -3.53
CA GLN A 89 1.19 2.65 -4.48
C GLN A 89 -0.02 3.40 -3.91
N PHE A 90 -0.79 4.02 -4.77
CA PHE A 90 -2.07 4.57 -4.39
C PHE A 90 -3.14 4.26 -5.42
N VAL A 91 -4.37 4.10 -4.93
CA VAL A 91 -5.56 3.97 -5.78
C VAL A 91 -6.39 5.21 -5.57
N GLU A 92 -6.68 5.91 -6.67
CA GLU A 92 -7.57 7.06 -6.66
C GLU A 92 -9.00 6.59 -6.38
N VAL A 93 -9.63 7.18 -5.37
CA VAL A 93 -11.04 6.96 -5.03
C VAL A 93 -11.82 8.25 -5.26
N PRO A 94 -13.05 8.18 -5.82
CA PRO A 94 -13.82 9.39 -6.07
C PRO A 94 -14.11 10.14 -4.76
N GLY A 95 -13.74 11.42 -4.73
CA GLY A 95 -13.93 12.31 -3.59
C GLY A 95 -15.40 12.64 -3.31
N GLY A 96 -15.72 12.92 -2.04
CA GLY A 96 -17.05 13.33 -1.60
C GLY A 96 -17.13 13.48 -0.08
N THR A 97 -17.92 14.46 0.39
CA THR A 97 -18.14 14.73 1.81
C THR A 97 -18.62 13.46 2.52
N ASN A 98 -17.95 13.13 3.61
CA ASN A 98 -18.01 11.92 4.42
C ASN A 98 -19.35 11.72 5.17
N ASN A 99 -20.49 11.76 4.47
CA ASN A 99 -21.83 11.58 5.03
C ASN A 99 -22.83 10.79 4.15
N THR A 100 -22.45 9.71 3.45
CA THR A 100 -23.43 8.64 3.10
C THR A 100 -22.77 7.30 2.74
N ASN A 101 -22.97 6.32 3.63
CA ASN A 101 -23.47 4.97 3.36
C ASN A 101 -22.74 4.03 2.36
N GLY A 102 -22.00 3.06 2.90
CA GLY A 102 -22.38 1.63 2.85
C GLY A 102 -22.35 0.84 1.54
N ARG A 103 -22.38 1.43 0.34
CA ARG A 103 -22.28 0.68 -0.93
C ARG A 103 -21.87 1.63 -2.06
N SER A 104 -20.59 1.67 -2.39
CA SER A 104 -20.17 1.99 -3.74
C SER A 104 -19.19 0.93 -4.21
N ARG A 105 -19.75 -0.05 -4.94
CA ARG A 105 -19.02 -1.13 -5.60
C ARG A 105 -18.04 -0.53 -6.61
N ARG A 106 -16.87 -1.15 -6.68
CA ARG A 106 -15.74 -0.95 -7.62
C ARG A 106 -14.60 -0.06 -7.13
N VAL A 107 -14.03 -0.40 -5.98
CA VAL A 107 -12.57 -0.56 -5.97
C VAL A 107 -12.34 -1.97 -6.49
N GLY A 108 -11.79 -2.09 -7.69
CA GLY A 108 -11.49 -3.36 -8.30
C GLY A 108 -10.61 -4.16 -7.36
N VAL A 109 -11.20 -5.19 -6.76
CA VAL A 109 -10.47 -6.37 -6.37
C VAL A 109 -9.94 -6.95 -7.68
N ALA A 110 -8.78 -6.46 -8.13
CA ALA A 110 -7.92 -7.22 -9.03
C ALA A 110 -7.23 -8.28 -8.16
N CYS A 111 -8.02 -9.25 -7.70
CA CYS A 111 -7.49 -10.57 -7.42
C CYS A 111 -7.32 -11.26 -8.78
N PRO A 112 -6.20 -11.98 -9.03
CA PRO A 112 -6.16 -12.96 -10.09
C PRO A 112 -7.24 -14.04 -9.90
#